data_AF-A0A0K0DAW4-F1
#
_entry.id   AF-A0A0K0DAW4-F1
#
_cell.length_a   1.000
_cell.length_b   1.000
_cell.length_c   1.000
_cell.angle_alpha   90.00
_cell.angle_beta   90.00
_cell.angle_gamma   90.00
#
_symmetry.space_group_name_H-M   'P 1'
#
loop_
_entity.id
_entity.type
_entity.pdbx_description
1 polymer ?
#
loop_
_entity_poly.entity_id
_entity_poly.type
_entity_poly.pdbx_seq_one_letter_code
_entity_poly.pdbx_strand_id
1 'polypeptide(L)'
;MSEVHINFLDHFYTVVVLILFGYATTPAISIDGFRTLTDTISTDTIFALSYITALISCVFHDYGINAPIVSYQLSVSSGLSSAVFLLSRLNSNDMAFVMLSMAFALHAFTPFFRNLLFSRYALISSLVTFSLVVCSTYLLRTLYVELSVIWVICQIFLLFVCPLILIIKQQSKQTIHGPWDEAVPETVSI
;
A
#
# COMPACT_ATOMS: atom_id res chain seq x y z
N MET A 1 21.66 24.21 8.23
CA MET A 1 21.28 22.80 8.05
C MET A 1 21.86 22.07 9.26
N SER A 2 21.09 21.98 10.34
CA SER A 2 21.56 21.42 11.62
C SER A 2 21.89 19.95 11.43
N GLU A 3 23.10 19.54 11.81
CA GLU A 3 23.46 18.12 11.87
C GLU A 3 22.48 17.40 12.80
N VAL A 4 21.61 16.59 12.22
CA VAL A 4 20.73 15.70 12.98
C VAL A 4 21.62 14.60 13.52
N HIS A 5 22.04 14.72 14.78
CA HIS A 5 22.76 13.67 15.48
C HIS A 5 21.79 12.50 15.69
N ILE A 6 21.87 11.48 14.83
CA ILE A 6 20.99 10.31 14.88
C ILE A 6 21.43 9.46 16.07
N ASN A 7 20.74 9.61 17.20
CA ASN A 7 20.99 8.80 18.40
C ASN A 7 20.43 7.39 18.18
N PHE A 8 21.25 6.51 17.60
CA PHE A 8 20.87 5.13 17.29
C PHE A 8 20.28 4.38 18.50
N LEU A 9 20.76 4.66 19.72
CA LEU A 9 20.24 4.08 20.95
C LEU A 9 18.80 4.50 21.26
N ASP A 10 18.43 5.75 21.02
CA ASP A 10 17.07 6.24 21.27
C ASP A 10 16.09 5.61 20.27
N HIS A 11 16.50 5.46 19.00
CA HIS A 11 15.73 4.75 17.99
C HIS A 11 15.58 3.26 18.33
N PHE A 12 16.65 2.60 18.77
CA PHE A 12 16.62 1.20 19.19
C PHE A 12 15.70 1.01 20.41
N TYR A 13 15.81 1.86 21.42
CA TYR A 13 14.92 1.87 22.59
C TYR A 13 13.46 2.04 22.17
N THR A 14 13.18 2.98 21.27
CA THR A 14 11.83 3.21 20.73
C THR A 14 11.29 1.97 20.02
N VAL A 15 12.10 1.30 19.20
CA VAL A 15 11.69 0.05 18.51
C VAL A 15 11.41 -1.06 19.52
N VAL A 16 12.26 -1.23 20.53
CA VAL A 16 12.06 -2.23 21.59
C VAL A 16 10.78 -1.95 22.38
N VAL A 17 10.55 -0.70 22.78
CA VAL A 17 9.33 -0.29 23.48
C VAL A 17 8.08 -0.53 22.61
N LEU A 18 8.14 -0.21 21.31
CA LEU A 18 7.04 -0.46 20.39
C LEU A 18 6.73 -1.95 20.23
N ILE A 19 7.76 -2.81 20.15
CA ILE A 19 7.58 -4.26 20.05
C ILE A 19 6.97 -4.81 21.34
N LEU A 20 7.49 -4.42 22.50
CA LEU A 20 6.99 -4.87 23.80
C LEU A 20 5.55 -4.41 24.04
N PHE A 21 5.25 -3.15 23.74
CA PHE A 21 3.89 -2.61 23.85
C PHE A 21 2.93 -3.27 22.84
N GLY A 22 3.37 -3.49 21.61
CA GLY A 22 2.62 -4.21 20.58
C GLY A 22 2.30 -5.65 21.00
N TYR A 23 3.27 -6.37 21.56
CA TYR A 23 3.06 -7.71 22.08
C TYR A 23 2.08 -7.72 23.27
N ALA A 24 2.20 -6.77 24.19
CA ALA A 24 1.30 -6.66 25.34
C ALA A 24 -0.15 -6.34 24.95
N THR A 25 -0.36 -5.59 23.86
CA THR A 25 -1.69 -5.21 23.36
C THR A 25 -2.33 -6.24 22.42
N THR A 26 -1.53 -7.19 21.88
CA THR A 26 -2.02 -8.19 20.93
C THR A 26 -3.10 -9.14 21.48
N PRO A 27 -3.02 -9.64 22.73
CA PRO A 27 -4.07 -10.48 23.31
C PRO A 27 -5.42 -9.77 23.40
N ALA A 28 -5.40 -8.46 23.68
CA ALA A 28 -6.61 -7.63 23.72
C ALA A 28 -7.24 -7.44 22.33
N ILE A 29 -6.43 -7.40 21.28
CA ILE A 29 -6.92 -7.18 19.90
C ILE A 29 -7.37 -8.50 19.27
N SER A 30 -6.65 -9.61 19.44
CA SER A 30 -6.88 -10.82 18.64
C SER A 30 -7.75 -11.88 19.32
N ILE A 31 -7.44 -12.33 20.53
CA ILE A 31 -8.12 -13.48 21.14
C ILE A 31 -9.37 -13.10 21.94
N ASP A 32 -9.32 -12.08 22.80
CA ASP A 32 -10.44 -11.81 23.71
C ASP A 32 -11.29 -10.59 23.30
N GLY A 33 -10.71 -9.56 22.69
CA GLY A 33 -11.47 -8.34 22.35
C GLY A 33 -12.22 -8.45 21.04
N PHE A 34 -11.48 -8.43 19.92
CA PHE A 34 -12.11 -8.31 18.60
C PHE A 34 -12.81 -9.60 18.16
N ARG A 35 -12.28 -10.77 18.52
CA ARG A 35 -12.94 -12.06 18.28
C ARG A 35 -14.32 -12.10 18.93
N THR A 36 -14.42 -11.79 20.23
CA THR A 36 -15.69 -11.78 20.97
C THR A 36 -16.71 -10.81 20.38
N LEU A 37 -16.27 -9.62 19.93
CA LEU A 37 -17.16 -8.64 19.31
C LEU A 37 -17.67 -9.11 17.92
N THR A 38 -16.86 -9.89 17.22
CA THR A 38 -17.13 -10.34 15.84
C THR A 38 -17.68 -11.78 15.79
N ASP A 39 -17.90 -12.42 16.94
CA ASP A 39 -18.36 -13.81 17.03
C ASP A 39 -19.80 -13.99 16.53
N THR A 40 -20.60 -12.93 16.54
CA THR A 40 -21.97 -12.93 15.99
C THR A 40 -22.02 -12.70 14.48
N ILE A 41 -20.89 -12.32 13.86
CA ILE A 41 -20.78 -12.00 12.43
C ILE A 41 -20.25 -13.24 11.69
N SER A 42 -20.80 -13.50 10.50
CA SER A 42 -20.40 -14.66 9.69
C SER A 42 -18.98 -14.52 9.14
N THR A 43 -18.28 -15.65 8.99
CA THR A 43 -16.91 -15.66 8.44
C THR A 43 -16.82 -15.08 7.03
N ASP A 44 -17.82 -15.32 6.20
CA ASP A 44 -17.85 -14.84 4.81
C ASP A 44 -17.94 -13.31 4.74
N THR A 45 -18.70 -12.70 5.66
CA THR A 45 -18.80 -11.23 5.73
C THR A 45 -17.52 -10.61 6.26
N ILE A 46 -16.83 -11.25 7.22
CA ILE A 46 -15.51 -10.81 7.69
C ILE A 46 -14.49 -10.83 6.54
N PHE A 47 -14.45 -11.91 5.75
CA PHE A 47 -13.58 -11.98 4.58
C PHE A 47 -13.94 -10.91 3.54
N ALA A 48 -15.23 -10.68 3.26
CA ALA A 48 -15.66 -9.63 2.35
C ALA A 48 -15.25 -8.23 2.83
N LEU A 49 -15.42 -7.92 4.13
CA LEU A 49 -15.00 -6.66 4.73
C LEU A 49 -13.48 -6.48 4.70
N SER A 50 -12.71 -7.54 4.95
CA SER A 50 -11.26 -7.51 4.84
C SER A 50 -10.79 -7.19 3.43
N TYR A 51 -11.46 -7.75 2.41
CA TYR A 51 -11.15 -7.48 1.01
C TYR A 51 -11.51 -6.05 0.61
N ILE A 52 -12.69 -5.57 1.01
CA ILE A 52 -13.13 -4.18 0.73
C ILE A 52 -12.17 -3.17 1.38
N THR A 53 -11.80 -3.38 2.64
CA THR A 53 -10.88 -2.48 3.34
C THR A 53 -9.45 -2.53 2.79
N ALA A 54 -8.99 -3.70 2.31
CA ALA A 54 -7.73 -3.80 1.56
C ALA A 54 -7.79 -3.01 0.24
N LEU A 55 -8.90 -3.10 -0.50
CA LEU A 55 -9.09 -2.33 -1.73
C LEU A 55 -9.11 -0.82 -1.48
N ILE A 56 -9.80 -0.37 -0.43
CA ILE A 56 -9.78 1.03 0.00
C ILE A 56 -8.33 1.44 0.30
N SER A 57 -7.57 0.60 1.00
CA SER A 57 -6.16 0.89 1.28
C SER A 57 -5.34 1.09 0.02
N CYS A 58 -5.54 0.26 -1.01
CA CYS A 58 -4.88 0.41 -2.31
C CYS A 58 -5.30 1.69 -3.05
N VAL A 59 -6.59 2.04 -3.07
CA VAL A 59 -7.09 3.22 -3.80
C VAL A 59 -6.56 4.53 -3.22
N PHE A 60 -6.54 4.65 -1.89
CA PHE A 60 -6.08 5.85 -1.20
C PHE A 60 -4.56 5.89 -0.98
N HIS A 61 -3.83 4.87 -1.43
CA HIS A 61 -2.40 4.75 -1.21
C HIS A 61 -1.62 5.85 -1.90
N ASP A 62 -0.57 6.34 -1.23
CA ASP A 62 0.34 7.32 -1.81
C ASP A 62 1.36 6.64 -2.72
N TYR A 63 1.08 6.69 -4.02
CA TYR A 63 1.97 6.19 -5.07
C TYR A 63 3.03 7.21 -5.53
N GLY A 64 3.18 8.35 -4.84
CA GLY A 64 4.13 9.41 -5.21
C GLY A 64 3.59 10.38 -6.26
N ILE A 65 2.27 10.44 -6.42
CA ILE A 65 1.57 11.34 -7.34
C ILE A 65 0.72 12.29 -6.50
N ASN A 66 0.84 13.59 -6.75
CA ASN A 66 0.00 14.61 -6.13
C ASN A 66 -1.42 14.54 -6.71
N ALA A 67 -2.26 13.66 -6.15
CA ALA A 67 -3.65 13.49 -6.56
C ALA A 67 -4.60 13.74 -5.37
N PRO A 68 -5.77 14.40 -5.58
CA PRO A 68 -6.71 14.72 -4.49
C PRO A 68 -7.30 13.50 -3.77
N ILE A 69 -7.25 12.32 -4.41
CA ILE A 69 -7.76 11.06 -3.86
C ILE A 69 -6.77 10.39 -2.88
N VAL A 70 -5.50 10.81 -2.85
CA VAL A 70 -4.48 10.16 -2.02
C VAL A 70 -4.60 10.64 -0.57
N SER A 71 -4.67 9.70 0.37
CA SER A 71 -4.68 9.99 1.80
C SER A 71 -3.93 8.91 2.57
N TYR A 72 -2.76 9.29 3.12
CA TYR A 72 -1.93 8.40 3.91
C TYR A 72 -2.69 7.80 5.11
N GLN A 73 -3.40 8.64 5.86
CA GLN A 73 -4.15 8.23 7.04
C GLN A 73 -5.27 7.24 6.68
N LEU A 74 -6.01 7.48 5.59
CA LEU A 74 -7.06 6.57 5.14
C LEU A 74 -6.48 5.25 4.60
N SER A 75 -5.40 5.29 3.83
CA SER A 75 -4.75 4.09 3.32
C SER A 75 -4.21 3.20 4.45
N VAL A 76 -3.50 3.78 5.42
CA VAL A 76 -2.94 3.02 6.54
C VAL A 76 -4.04 2.47 7.46
N SER A 77 -5.02 3.29 7.83
CA SER A 77 -6.11 2.84 8.73
C SER A 77 -6.99 1.76 8.10
N SER A 78 -7.30 1.85 6.82
CA SER A 78 -8.06 0.82 6.10
C SER A 78 -7.25 -0.47 5.90
N GLY A 79 -5.96 -0.36 5.60
CA GLY A 79 -5.07 -1.53 5.50
C GLY A 79 -4.92 -2.27 6.82
N LEU A 80 -4.74 -1.53 7.92
CA LEU A 80 -4.72 -2.11 9.26
C LEU A 80 -6.06 -2.74 9.65
N SER A 81 -7.17 -2.12 9.26
CA SER A 81 -8.51 -2.67 9.49
C SER A 81 -8.72 -4.00 8.76
N SER A 82 -8.22 -4.12 7.52
CA SER A 82 -8.23 -5.39 6.77
C SER A 82 -7.50 -6.51 7.52
N ALA A 83 -6.29 -6.21 8.03
CA ALA A 83 -5.55 -7.15 8.86
C ALA A 83 -6.34 -7.52 10.11
N VAL A 84 -6.87 -6.54 10.86
CA VAL A 84 -7.63 -6.79 12.09
C VAL A 84 -8.85 -7.70 11.85
N PHE A 85 -9.57 -7.53 10.73
CA PHE A 85 -10.66 -8.43 10.36
C PHE A 85 -10.18 -9.87 10.16
N LEU A 86 -9.05 -10.10 9.48
CA LEU A 86 -8.47 -11.44 9.32
C LEU A 86 -7.95 -12.01 10.65
N LEU A 87 -7.33 -11.18 11.49
CA LEU A 87 -6.84 -11.54 12.81
C LEU A 87 -7.97 -12.11 13.70
N SER A 88 -9.20 -11.60 13.56
CA SER A 88 -10.35 -12.02 14.37
C SER A 88 -10.72 -13.50 14.26
N ARG A 89 -10.22 -14.20 13.23
CA ARG A 89 -10.45 -15.64 12.99
C ARG A 89 -9.19 -16.48 13.26
N LEU A 90 -8.08 -15.86 13.64
CA LEU A 90 -6.83 -16.54 13.95
C LEU A 90 -6.82 -16.98 15.42
N ASN A 91 -6.49 -18.25 15.67
CA ASN A 91 -6.57 -18.83 17.01
C ASN A 91 -5.28 -18.63 17.85
N SER A 92 -4.22 -18.07 17.27
CA SER A 92 -2.90 -17.91 17.91
C SER A 92 -2.52 -16.44 18.05
N ASN A 93 -2.25 -16.02 19.30
CA ASN A 93 -1.77 -14.68 19.63
C ASN A 93 -0.43 -14.36 18.94
N ASP A 94 0.47 -15.33 18.85
CA ASP A 94 1.80 -15.12 18.27
C ASP A 94 1.70 -14.84 16.77
N MET A 95 0.90 -15.63 16.06
CA MET A 95 0.65 -15.40 14.63
C MET A 95 -0.11 -14.10 14.40
N ALA A 96 -1.01 -13.71 15.31
CA ALA A 96 -1.72 -12.45 15.24
C ALA A 96 -0.77 -11.25 15.39
N PHE A 97 0.16 -11.30 16.34
CA PHE A 97 1.19 -10.27 16.51
C PHE A 97 2.04 -10.12 15.24
N VAL A 98 2.53 -11.24 14.70
CA VAL A 98 3.34 -11.25 13.47
C VAL A 98 2.54 -10.69 12.29
N MET A 99 1.28 -11.08 12.13
CA MET A 99 0.44 -10.61 11.03
C MET A 99 0.14 -9.10 11.13
N LEU A 100 -0.15 -8.61 12.34
CA LEU A 100 -0.43 -7.18 12.57
C LEU A 100 0.83 -6.32 12.43
N SER A 101 1.96 -6.78 12.98
CA SER A 101 3.24 -6.07 12.83
C SER A 101 3.69 -6.01 11.37
N MET A 102 3.49 -7.10 10.60
CA MET A 102 3.77 -7.13 9.17
C MET A 102 2.80 -6.23 8.40
N ALA A 103 1.51 -6.22 8.72
CA ALA A 103 0.53 -5.32 8.11
C ALA A 103 0.88 -3.85 8.38
N PHE A 104 1.30 -3.51 9.60
CA PHE A 104 1.78 -2.18 9.93
C PHE A 104 3.05 -1.83 9.13
N ALA A 105 4.02 -2.74 9.07
CA ALA A 105 5.23 -2.58 8.27
C ALA A 105 4.90 -2.29 6.80
N LEU A 106 4.01 -3.09 6.21
CA LEU A 106 3.59 -2.99 4.82
C LEU A 106 2.76 -1.75 4.52
N HIS A 107 1.81 -1.35 5.37
CA HIS A 107 0.96 -0.20 5.05
C HIS A 107 1.60 1.14 5.44
N ALA A 108 2.28 1.22 6.59
CA ALA A 108 2.84 2.48 7.08
C ALA A 108 4.18 2.85 6.41
N PHE A 109 5.09 1.88 6.25
CA PHE A 109 6.45 2.19 5.78
C PHE A 109 6.61 2.10 4.25
N THR A 110 5.84 1.26 3.57
CA THR A 110 5.90 1.12 2.11
C THR A 110 5.79 2.45 1.35
N PRO A 111 4.84 3.37 1.61
CA PRO A 111 4.74 4.60 0.82
C PRO A 111 6.00 5.46 0.97
N PHE A 112 6.58 5.54 2.18
CA PHE A 112 7.82 6.27 2.43
C PHE A 112 9.02 5.68 1.68
N PHE A 113 9.28 4.38 1.87
CA PHE A 113 10.42 3.70 1.22
C PHE A 113 10.29 3.69 -0.30
N ARG A 114 9.08 3.42 -0.80
CA ARG A 114 8.78 3.39 -2.22
C ARG A 114 9.01 4.77 -2.83
N ASN A 115 8.39 5.83 -2.30
CA ASN A 115 8.48 7.15 -2.90
C ASN A 115 9.91 7.68 -2.89
N LEU A 116 10.69 7.40 -1.83
CA LEU A 116 12.11 7.73 -1.80
C LEU A 116 12.93 6.96 -2.85
N LEU A 117 12.70 5.65 -2.99
CA LEU A 117 13.42 4.81 -3.96
C LEU A 117 13.10 5.21 -5.40
N PHE A 118 11.81 5.41 -5.71
CA PHE A 118 11.34 5.83 -7.04
C PHE A 118 11.85 7.23 -7.42
N SER A 119 11.94 8.16 -6.45
CA SER A 119 12.44 9.51 -6.69
C SER A 119 13.95 9.57 -6.94
N ARG A 120 14.74 8.73 -6.24
CA ARG A 120 16.22 8.77 -6.31
C ARG A 120 16.82 7.81 -7.32
N TYR A 121 16.26 6.61 -7.47
CA TYR A 121 16.88 5.51 -8.22
C TYR A 121 15.85 4.75 -9.08
N ALA A 122 15.49 5.32 -10.24
CA ALA A 122 14.48 4.76 -11.13
C ALA A 122 14.80 3.32 -11.60
N LEU A 123 16.07 3.01 -11.91
CA LEU A 123 16.48 1.67 -12.35
C LEU A 123 16.39 0.63 -11.22
N ILE A 124 16.86 0.97 -10.02
CA ILE A 124 16.77 0.07 -8.87
C ILE A 124 15.30 -0.19 -8.52
N SER A 125 14.49 0.85 -8.56
CA SER A 125 13.05 0.76 -8.34
C SER A 125 12.36 -0.19 -9.32
N SER A 126 12.69 -0.11 -10.62
CA SER A 126 12.09 -1.01 -11.63
C SER A 126 12.53 -2.47 -11.42
N LEU A 127 13.80 -2.71 -11.08
CA LEU A 127 14.30 -4.05 -10.75
C LEU A 127 13.62 -4.64 -9.51
N VAL A 128 13.46 -3.84 -8.45
CA VAL A 128 12.75 -4.25 -7.23
C VAL A 128 11.28 -4.55 -7.53
N THR A 129 10.63 -3.73 -8.36
CA THR A 129 9.24 -3.97 -8.76
C THR A 129 9.12 -5.27 -9.56
N PHE A 130 10.01 -5.50 -10.53
CA PHE A 130 10.03 -6.73 -11.32
C PHE A 130 10.28 -7.97 -10.45
N SER A 131 11.24 -7.91 -9.51
CA SER A 131 11.53 -9.03 -8.62
C SER A 131 10.34 -9.34 -7.70
N LEU A 132 9.63 -8.31 -7.20
CA LEU A 132 8.41 -8.49 -6.40
C LEU A 132 7.26 -9.11 -7.22
N VAL A 133 7.08 -8.72 -8.48
CA VAL A 133 6.07 -9.32 -9.37
C VAL A 133 6.38 -10.81 -9.60
N VAL A 134 7.63 -11.15 -9.91
CA VAL A 134 8.04 -12.56 -10.10
C VAL A 134 7.91 -13.36 -8.81
N CYS A 135 8.32 -12.80 -7.68
CA CYS A 135 8.21 -13.45 -6.38
C CYS A 135 6.74 -13.70 -6.01
N SER A 136 5.88 -12.69 -6.14
CA SER A 136 4.44 -12.81 -5.82
C SER A 136 3.74 -13.86 -6.69
N THR A 137 4.00 -13.88 -7.99
CA THR A 137 3.41 -14.87 -8.92
C THR A 137 3.88 -16.29 -8.61
N TYR A 138 5.16 -16.47 -8.28
CA TYR A 138 5.72 -17.75 -7.86
C TYR A 138 5.07 -18.27 -6.56
N LEU A 139 5.00 -17.44 -5.52
CA LEU A 139 4.37 -17.79 -4.24
C LEU A 139 2.89 -18.13 -4.45
N LEU A 140 2.16 -17.35 -5.24
CA LEU A 140 0.74 -17.63 -5.50
C LEU A 140 0.54 -18.94 -6.27
N ARG A 141 1.44 -19.25 -7.21
CA ARG A 141 1.43 -20.52 -7.95
C ARG A 141 1.65 -21.72 -7.02
N THR A 142 2.46 -21.58 -5.97
CA THR A 142 2.65 -22.67 -4.99
C THR A 142 1.40 -22.96 -4.16
N LEU A 143 0.50 -21.98 -4.00
CA LEU A 143 -0.76 -22.15 -3.27
C LEU A 143 -1.89 -22.60 -4.20
N TYR A 144 -2.17 -21.81 -5.25
CA TYR A 144 -3.27 -22.05 -6.18
C TYR A 144 -2.91 -21.57 -7.59
N VAL A 145 -2.89 -22.50 -8.55
CA VAL A 145 -2.56 -22.19 -9.96
C VAL A 145 -3.57 -21.22 -10.58
N GLU A 146 -4.87 -21.45 -10.36
CA GLU A 146 -5.94 -20.60 -10.91
C GLU A 146 -5.81 -19.14 -10.46
N LEU A 147 -5.52 -18.93 -9.17
CA LEU A 147 -5.34 -17.60 -8.60
C LEU A 147 -4.09 -16.91 -9.16
N SER A 148 -3.02 -17.67 -9.40
CA SER A 148 -1.80 -17.17 -10.05
C SER A 148 -2.07 -16.66 -11.48
N VAL A 149 -2.89 -17.37 -12.25
CA VAL A 149 -3.28 -16.92 -13.61
C VAL A 149 -4.06 -15.62 -13.56
N ILE A 150 -5.07 -15.52 -12.68
CA ILE A 150 -5.86 -14.30 -12.50
C ILE A 150 -4.96 -13.13 -12.07
N TRP A 151 -4.01 -13.40 -11.17
CA TRP A 151 -3.04 -12.40 -10.71
C TRP A 151 -2.14 -11.89 -11.84
N VAL A 152 -1.62 -12.77 -12.70
CA VAL A 152 -0.81 -12.37 -13.87
C VAL A 152 -1.62 -11.50 -14.85
N ILE A 153 -2.89 -11.86 -15.12
CA ILE A 153 -3.76 -11.06 -15.98
C ILE A 153 -3.96 -9.66 -15.39
N CYS A 154 -4.21 -9.57 -14.07
CA CYS A 154 -4.35 -8.31 -13.36
C CYS A 154 -3.07 -7.45 -13.45
N GLN A 155 -1.90 -8.06 -13.27
CA GLN A 155 -0.61 -7.37 -13.39
C GLN A 155 -0.37 -6.83 -14.80
N ILE A 156 -0.62 -7.61 -15.84
CA ILE A 156 -0.49 -7.16 -17.24
C ILE A 156 -1.44 -5.99 -17.51
N PHE A 157 -2.68 -6.08 -17.02
CA PHE A 157 -3.66 -5.02 -17.17
C PHE A 157 -3.20 -3.71 -16.50
N LEU A 158 -2.74 -3.78 -15.25
CA LEU A 158 -2.31 -2.59 -14.52
C LEU A 158 -1.01 -1.98 -15.06
N LEU A 159 -0.02 -2.82 -15.44
CA LEU A 159 1.31 -2.35 -15.85
C LEU A 159 1.38 -1.89 -17.30
N PHE A 160 0.58 -2.45 -18.21
CA PHE A 160 0.67 -2.15 -19.63
C PHE A 160 -0.61 -1.56 -20.19
N VAL A 161 -1.76 -2.17 -19.91
CA VAL A 161 -3.04 -1.76 -20.52
C VAL A 161 -3.49 -0.40 -19.99
N CYS A 162 -3.47 -0.20 -18.67
CA CYS A 162 -3.83 1.06 -18.04
C CYS A 162 -2.98 2.25 -18.55
N PRO A 163 -1.64 2.24 -18.50
CA PRO A 163 -0.84 3.35 -19.00
C PRO A 163 -1.01 3.56 -20.51
N LEU A 164 -1.18 2.51 -21.31
CA LEU A 164 -1.44 2.65 -22.74
C LEU A 164 -2.76 3.39 -23.01
N ILE A 165 -3.84 3.04 -22.28
CA ILE A 165 -5.11 3.77 -22.34
C ILE A 165 -4.91 5.24 -21.95
N LEU A 166 -4.17 5.51 -20.87
CA LEU A 166 -3.89 6.87 -20.42
C LEU A 166 -3.08 7.67 -21.45
N ILE A 167 -2.07 7.08 -22.10
CA ILE A 167 -1.28 7.73 -23.16
C ILE A 167 -2.17 8.09 -24.36
N ILE A 168 -3.02 7.16 -24.81
CA ILE A 168 -3.96 7.41 -25.91
C ILE A 168 -4.94 8.53 -25.55
N LYS A 169 -5.49 8.50 -24.33
CA LYS A 169 -6.44 9.54 -23.87
C LYS A 169 -5.77 10.89 -23.65
N GLN A 170 -4.49 10.93 -23.29
CA GLN A 170 -3.73 12.16 -23.14
C GLN A 170 -3.65 12.94 -24.45
N GLN A 171 -3.57 12.26 -25.60
CA GLN A 171 -3.56 12.90 -26.92
C GLN A 171 -4.90 13.57 -27.29
N SER A 172 -6.01 13.10 -26.71
CA SER A 172 -7.35 13.64 -26.96
C SER A 172 -7.73 14.79 -26.02
N LYS A 173 -6.82 15.21 -25.12
CA LYS A 173 -7.09 16.30 -24.18
C LYS A 173 -7.10 17.64 -24.92
N GLN A 174 -8.30 18.13 -25.23
CA GLN A 174 -8.49 19.47 -25.75
C GLN A 174 -8.13 20.47 -24.65
N THR A 175 -7.15 21.34 -24.93
CA THR A 175 -6.85 22.48 -24.05
C THR A 175 -7.92 23.53 -24.29
N ILE A 176 -8.70 23.86 -23.25
CA ILE A 176 -9.69 24.93 -23.34
C ILE A 176 -8.92 26.25 -23.30
N HIS A 177 -8.72 26.86 -24.46
CA HIS A 177 -8.14 28.20 -24.56
C HIS A 177 -9.19 29.21 -24.10
N GLY A 178 -8.94 29.85 -22.95
CA GLY A 178 -9.74 30.96 -22.48
C GLY A 178 -9.27 32.28 -23.11
N PRO A 179 -10.09 33.35 -23.08
CA PRO A 179 -9.68 34.68 -23.54
C PRO A 179 -8.58 35.34 -22.68
N TRP A 180 -8.09 34.64 -21.66
CA TRP A 180 -7.06 35.06 -20.71
C TRP A 180 -5.81 34.17 -20.77
N ASP A 181 -5.68 33.33 -21.81
CA ASP A 181 -4.51 32.45 -21.97
C ASP A 181 -3.23 33.28 -22.19
N GLU A 182 -2.10 32.82 -21.66
CA GLU A 182 -0.85 33.57 -21.71
C GLU A 182 -0.40 33.78 -23.17
N ALA A 183 -0.12 35.03 -23.54
CA ALA A 183 0.31 35.36 -24.90
C ALA A 183 1.66 34.68 -25.20
N VAL A 184 1.67 33.78 -26.19
CA VAL A 184 2.88 33.10 -26.64
C VAL A 184 3.72 34.09 -27.47
N PRO A 185 4.95 34.44 -27.07
CA PRO A 185 5.77 35.36 -27.83
C PRO A 185 6.22 34.70 -29.14
N GLU A 186 5.99 35.38 -30.26
CA GLU A 186 6.54 34.95 -31.56
C GLU A 186 8.06 35.12 -31.52
N THR A 187 8.79 34.01 -31.45
CA THR A 187 10.24 34.03 -31.62
C THR A 187 10.54 34.24 -33.11
N VAL A 188 10.83 35.48 -33.49
CA VAL A 188 11.37 35.81 -34.81
C VAL A 188 12.74 35.17 -34.93
N SER A 189 12.84 34.07 -35.69
CA SER A 189 14.12 33.52 -36.13
C SER A 189 14.73 34.49 -37.13
N ILE A 190 15.83 35.14 -36.72
CA ILE A 190 16.67 36.02 -37.55
C ILE A 190 17.44 35.18 -38.57
#